data_AF-A0A941N2A4-F1
#
_entry.id   AF-A0A941N2A4-F1
#
_cell.length_a   1.000
_cell.length_b   1.000
_cell.length_c   1.000
_cell.angle_alpha   90.00
_cell.angle_beta   90.00
_cell.angle_gamma   90.00
#
_symmetry.space_group_name_H-M   'P 1'
#
loop_
_entity.id
_entity.type
_entity.pdbx_description
1 polymer ?
#
loop_
_entity_poly.entity_id
_entity_poly.type
_entity_poly.pdbx_seq_one_letter_code
_entity_poly.pdbx_strand_id
1 'polypeptide(L)'
;MLYVGIDQHRKQLTVSVREESGSVVLRRQVSTEWQRAGEFFDDLRGRATEHGGYLSVVEVCGFNHWLLKFLTERGCAGTIVVQPGEQAAHKTDRRDASALSEILWINRDRIRQGLPVRGLRRIQIPDAEQQADRRLTSLRHNVGRELTRCVNWIKAVLRRHNIEQECPTKKLQTKRARQWLNGLSL
;
A
#
# COMPACT_ATOMS: atom_id res chain seq x y z
N MET A 1 12.74 -10.71 -22.00
CA MET A 1 12.42 -10.34 -20.60
C MET A 1 10.92 -10.55 -20.40
N LEU A 2 10.46 -10.92 -19.21
CA LEU A 2 9.03 -10.93 -18.88
C LEU A 2 8.60 -9.62 -18.21
N TYR A 3 7.39 -9.15 -18.54
CA TYR A 3 6.80 -7.92 -18.01
C TYR A 3 5.54 -8.26 -17.20
N VAL A 4 5.62 -8.08 -15.90
CA VAL A 4 4.64 -8.58 -14.94
C VAL A 4 3.86 -7.42 -14.32
N GLY A 5 2.57 -7.34 -14.62
CA GLY A 5 1.64 -6.44 -13.94
C GLY A 5 0.95 -7.15 -12.79
N ILE A 6 0.99 -6.55 -11.61
CA ILE A 6 0.39 -7.11 -10.39
C ILE A 6 -0.57 -6.08 -9.81
N ASP A 7 -1.84 -6.47 -9.72
CA ASP A 7 -2.82 -5.79 -8.89
C ASP A 7 -2.97 -6.55 -7.57
N GLN A 8 -2.68 -5.86 -6.46
CA GLN A 8 -2.58 -6.46 -5.14
C GLN A 8 -3.84 -6.22 -4.32
N HIS A 9 -4.55 -7.31 -4.00
CA HIS A 9 -5.63 -7.32 -3.03
C HIS A 9 -5.25 -8.09 -1.75
N ARG A 10 -6.07 -7.97 -0.70
CA ARG A 10 -5.77 -8.53 0.63
C ARG A 10 -5.59 -10.05 0.64
N LYS A 11 -6.40 -10.78 -0.15
CA LYS A 11 -6.45 -12.24 -0.19
C LYS A 11 -5.90 -12.83 -1.50
N GLN A 12 -5.63 -11.97 -2.47
CA GLN A 12 -5.37 -12.38 -3.84
C GLN A 12 -4.49 -11.37 -4.57
N LEU A 13 -3.61 -11.86 -5.43
CA LEU A 13 -2.89 -11.10 -6.44
C LEU A 13 -3.53 -11.40 -7.79
N THR A 14 -3.86 -10.36 -8.55
CA THR A 14 -4.22 -10.53 -9.96
C THR A 14 -2.99 -10.21 -10.79
N VAL A 15 -2.55 -11.18 -11.61
CA VAL A 15 -1.27 -11.11 -12.32
C VAL A 15 -1.49 -11.26 -13.81
N SER A 16 -0.82 -10.40 -14.57
CA SER A 16 -0.72 -10.46 -16.03
C SER A 16 0.76 -10.44 -16.42
N VAL A 17 1.17 -11.37 -17.28
CA VAL A 17 2.55 -11.52 -17.74
C VAL A 17 2.58 -11.39 -19.25
N ARG A 18 3.45 -10.51 -19.74
CA ARG A 18 3.75 -10.37 -21.16
C ARG A 18 5.19 -10.79 -21.44
N GLU A 19 5.40 -11.38 -22.60
CA GLU A 19 6.74 -11.64 -23.14
C GLU A 19 7.26 -10.46 -23.96
N GLU A 20 8.44 -10.63 -24.55
CA GLU A 20 9.10 -9.59 -25.35
C GLU A 20 8.27 -9.13 -26.55
N SER A 21 7.56 -10.05 -27.20
CA SER A 21 6.67 -9.76 -28.34
C SER A 21 5.49 -8.85 -27.97
N GLY A 22 5.20 -8.71 -26.68
CA GLY A 22 4.01 -8.04 -26.16
C GLY A 22 2.82 -8.97 -25.95
N SER A 23 2.90 -10.23 -26.39
CA SER A 23 1.85 -11.22 -26.18
C SER A 23 1.67 -11.53 -24.69
N VAL A 24 0.41 -11.70 -24.27
CA VAL A 24 0.09 -12.13 -22.90
C VAL A 24 0.26 -13.64 -22.81
N VAL A 25 1.23 -14.09 -22.02
CA VAL A 25 1.58 -15.52 -21.86
C VAL A 25 0.97 -16.13 -20.60
N LEU A 26 0.61 -15.28 -19.61
CA LEU A 26 -0.06 -15.74 -18.40
C LEU A 26 -1.00 -14.65 -17.88
N ARG A 27 -2.21 -15.05 -17.50
CA ARG A 27 -3.16 -14.19 -16.80
C ARG A 27 -3.90 -15.01 -15.77
N ARG A 28 -3.67 -14.75 -14.48
CA ARG A 28 -4.34 -15.51 -13.43
C ARG A 28 -4.45 -14.74 -12.13
N GLN A 29 -5.21 -15.33 -11.24
CA GLN A 29 -5.44 -14.87 -9.89
C GLN A 29 -4.77 -15.85 -8.92
N VAL A 30 -4.00 -15.34 -7.96
CA VAL A 30 -3.14 -16.13 -7.07
C VAL A 30 -3.48 -15.78 -5.64
N SER A 31 -3.66 -16.78 -4.78
CA SER A 31 -3.87 -16.55 -3.34
C SER A 31 -2.66 -15.84 -2.73
N THR A 32 -2.88 -14.92 -1.79
CA THR A 32 -1.78 -14.33 -0.97
C THR A 32 -1.37 -15.21 0.20
N GLU A 33 -1.91 -16.44 0.29
CA GLU A 33 -1.41 -17.47 1.19
C GLU A 33 0.03 -17.83 0.79
N TRP A 34 0.92 -17.94 1.78
CA TRP A 34 2.37 -17.96 1.58
C TRP A 34 2.84 -19.09 0.67
N GLN A 35 2.32 -20.31 0.85
CA GLN A 35 2.70 -21.45 0.03
C GLN A 35 2.27 -21.24 -1.42
N ARG A 36 1.00 -20.88 -1.66
CA ARG A 36 0.47 -20.65 -3.02
C ARG A 36 1.14 -19.49 -3.75
N ALA A 37 1.43 -18.40 -3.04
CA ALA A 37 2.17 -17.28 -3.60
C ALA A 37 3.62 -17.70 -3.92
N GLY A 38 4.25 -18.46 -3.02
CA GLY A 38 5.59 -19.03 -3.22
C GLY A 38 5.67 -19.90 -4.45
N GLU A 39 4.84 -20.93 -4.55
CA GLU A 39 4.78 -21.83 -5.71
C GLU A 39 4.59 -21.05 -7.02
N PHE A 40 3.71 -20.03 -7.01
CA PHE A 40 3.51 -19.19 -8.19
C PHE A 40 4.77 -18.43 -8.60
N PHE A 41 5.42 -17.73 -7.68
CA PHE A 41 6.59 -16.92 -8.01
C PHE A 41 7.83 -17.77 -8.30
N ASP A 42 7.91 -18.99 -7.76
CA ASP A 42 8.94 -19.96 -8.14
C ASP A 42 8.75 -20.45 -9.59
N ASP A 43 7.52 -20.80 -9.98
CA ASP A 43 7.16 -21.13 -11.37
C ASP A 43 7.43 -19.94 -12.32
N LEU A 44 7.03 -18.73 -11.92
CA LEU A 44 7.29 -17.51 -12.70
C LEU A 44 8.79 -17.26 -12.88
N ARG A 45 9.60 -17.45 -11.83
CA ARG A 45 11.06 -17.34 -11.91
C ARG A 45 11.64 -18.39 -12.87
N GLY A 46 11.14 -19.63 -12.81
CA GLY A 46 11.51 -20.70 -13.73
C GLY A 46 11.31 -20.28 -15.19
N ARG A 47 10.08 -19.87 -15.54
CA ARG A 47 9.73 -19.35 -16.87
C ARG A 47 10.60 -18.16 -17.26
N ALA A 48 10.79 -17.21 -16.35
CA ALA A 48 11.54 -15.99 -16.61
C ALA A 48 13.00 -16.26 -16.99
N THR A 49 13.59 -17.38 -16.56
CA THR A 49 14.99 -17.74 -16.84
C THR A 49 15.24 -17.83 -18.35
N GLU A 50 14.34 -18.46 -19.10
CA GLU A 50 14.41 -18.57 -20.57
C GLU A 50 14.27 -17.22 -21.28
N HIS A 51 13.68 -16.24 -20.59
CA HIS A 51 13.44 -14.90 -21.12
C HIS A 51 14.44 -13.85 -20.57
N GLY A 52 15.47 -14.24 -19.82
CA GLY A 52 16.46 -13.32 -19.24
C GLY A 52 15.96 -12.53 -18.02
N GLY A 53 14.99 -13.07 -17.29
CA GLY A 53 14.43 -12.50 -16.06
C GLY A 53 13.03 -11.90 -16.24
N TYR A 54 12.51 -11.31 -15.16
CA TYR A 54 11.25 -10.59 -15.16
C TYR A 54 11.34 -9.25 -14.42
N LEU A 55 10.63 -8.26 -14.95
CA LEU A 55 10.36 -6.98 -14.30
C LEU A 55 8.92 -6.96 -13.83
N SER A 56 8.67 -6.32 -12.69
CA SER A 56 7.31 -6.18 -12.16
C SER A 56 6.90 -4.73 -11.99
N VAL A 57 5.59 -4.49 -12.06
CA VAL A 57 4.96 -3.22 -11.73
C VAL A 57 3.74 -3.48 -10.84
N VAL A 58 3.59 -2.65 -9.81
CA VAL A 58 2.54 -2.78 -8.80
C VAL A 58 2.04 -1.40 -8.37
N GLU A 59 0.72 -1.25 -8.22
CA GLU A 59 0.13 -0.05 -7.61
C GLU A 59 0.39 -0.03 -6.10
N VAL A 60 0.67 1.16 -5.55
CA VAL A 60 0.85 1.29 -4.11
C VAL A 60 -0.46 1.01 -3.37
N CYS A 61 -0.36 0.22 -2.32
CA CYS A 61 -1.43 -0.11 -1.39
C CYS A 61 -0.87 -0.13 0.05
N GLY A 62 -1.76 -0.17 1.04
CA GLY A 62 -1.39 -0.10 2.46
C GLY A 62 -0.55 -1.28 2.98
N PHE A 63 -0.27 -2.30 2.15
CA PHE A 63 0.41 -3.53 2.57
C PHE A 63 1.33 -4.13 1.50
N ASN A 64 1.87 -3.33 0.56
CA ASN A 64 2.81 -3.88 -0.45
C ASN A 64 4.12 -4.42 0.13
N HIS A 65 4.51 -4.02 1.34
CA HIS A 65 5.87 -4.24 1.85
C HIS A 65 6.30 -5.71 1.77
N TRP A 66 5.40 -6.65 2.14
CA TRP A 66 5.71 -8.07 2.03
C TRP A 66 5.93 -8.50 0.58
N LEU A 67 5.10 -8.03 -0.36
CA LEU A 67 5.17 -8.39 -1.76
C LEU A 67 6.45 -7.86 -2.43
N LEU A 68 6.85 -6.63 -2.12
CA LEU A 68 8.09 -6.03 -2.66
C LEU A 68 9.33 -6.81 -2.21
N LYS A 69 9.36 -7.22 -0.93
CA LYS A 69 10.39 -8.11 -0.40
C LYS A 69 10.36 -9.46 -1.10
N PHE A 70 9.16 -10.05 -1.23
CA PHE A 70 8.95 -11.34 -1.87
C PHE A 70 9.42 -11.39 -3.33
N LEU A 71 9.11 -10.35 -4.11
CA LEU A 71 9.54 -10.24 -5.51
C LEU A 71 11.07 -10.17 -5.62
N THR A 72 11.71 -9.38 -4.74
CA THR A 72 13.17 -9.27 -4.68
C THR A 72 13.82 -10.62 -4.35
N GLU A 73 13.32 -11.32 -3.33
CA GLU A 73 13.82 -12.64 -2.91
C GLU A 73 13.62 -13.72 -3.98
N ARG A 74 12.64 -13.54 -4.88
CA ARG A 74 12.34 -14.45 -5.99
C ARG A 74 12.92 -13.98 -7.33
N GLY A 75 13.99 -13.19 -7.28
CA GLY A 75 14.81 -12.86 -8.46
C GLY A 75 14.15 -11.91 -9.45
N CYS A 76 13.22 -11.07 -8.99
CA CYS A 76 12.71 -9.98 -9.82
C CYS A 76 13.86 -9.01 -10.14
N ALA A 77 14.08 -8.73 -11.43
CA ALA A 77 15.15 -7.83 -11.88
C ALA A 77 14.90 -6.37 -11.44
N GLY A 78 13.65 -6.03 -11.11
CA GLY A 78 13.26 -4.70 -10.66
C GLY A 78 11.75 -4.59 -10.50
N THR A 79 11.33 -3.92 -9.43
CA THR A 79 9.93 -3.63 -9.15
C THR A 79 9.67 -2.14 -9.27
N ILE A 80 8.71 -1.76 -10.12
CA ILE A 80 8.24 -0.38 -10.27
C ILE A 80 6.97 -0.22 -9.47
N VAL A 81 7.02 0.59 -8.42
CA VAL A 81 5.83 0.94 -7.62
C VAL A 81 5.25 2.22 -8.16
N VAL A 82 3.94 2.26 -8.38
CA VAL A 82 3.25 3.40 -9.01
C VAL A 82 2.07 3.87 -8.19
N GLN A 83 1.73 5.16 -8.32
CA GLN A 83 0.48 5.66 -7.75
C GLN A 83 -0.73 5.04 -8.45
N PRO A 84 -1.84 4.81 -7.73
CA PRO A 84 -3.07 4.37 -8.36
C PRO A 84 -3.54 5.44 -9.35
N GLY A 85 -4.00 5.01 -10.53
CA GLY A 85 -4.58 5.91 -11.53
C GLY A 85 -5.99 6.40 -11.15
N GLU A 86 -6.58 7.19 -12.03
CA GLU A 86 -8.01 7.56 -11.91
C GLU A 86 -8.90 6.32 -11.98
N GLN A 87 -9.92 6.28 -11.12
CA GLN A 87 -10.83 5.14 -11.06
C GLN A 87 -11.80 5.17 -12.25
N ALA A 88 -11.68 4.20 -13.15
CA ALA A 88 -12.64 3.98 -14.22
C ALA A 88 -13.95 3.38 -13.69
N ALA A 89 -15.09 3.76 -14.29
CA ALA A 89 -16.43 3.28 -13.91
C ALA A 89 -16.61 1.75 -14.02
N HIS A 90 -15.79 1.07 -14.84
CA HIS A 90 -15.83 -0.38 -15.04
C HIS A 90 -14.45 -1.01 -14.82
N LYS A 91 -13.87 -0.74 -13.65
CA LYS A 91 -12.59 -1.31 -13.18
C LYS A 91 -12.75 -2.79 -12.83
N THR A 92 -11.76 -3.61 -13.20
CA THR A 92 -11.65 -5.00 -12.76
C THR A 92 -10.18 -5.32 -12.55
N ASP A 93 -9.82 -6.04 -11.49
CA ASP A 93 -8.44 -6.38 -11.15
C ASP A 93 -7.66 -6.99 -12.33
N ARG A 94 -8.36 -7.78 -13.16
CA ARG A 94 -7.75 -8.41 -14.34
C ARG A 94 -7.42 -7.42 -15.46
N ARG A 95 -8.19 -6.35 -15.61
CA ARG A 95 -7.91 -5.27 -16.56
C ARG A 95 -6.76 -4.41 -16.03
N ASP A 96 -6.74 -4.14 -14.73
CA ASP A 96 -5.71 -3.33 -14.09
C ASP A 96 -4.35 -4.00 -14.18
N ALA A 97 -4.24 -5.28 -13.77
CA ALA A 97 -3.01 -6.04 -13.93
C ALA A 97 -2.54 -6.11 -15.40
N SER A 98 -3.48 -6.25 -16.35
CA SER A 98 -3.18 -6.26 -17.78
C SER A 98 -2.62 -4.92 -18.25
N ALA A 99 -3.26 -3.80 -17.89
CA ALA A 99 -2.82 -2.45 -18.23
C ALA A 99 -1.44 -2.15 -17.62
N LEU A 100 -1.20 -2.55 -16.37
CA LEU A 100 0.10 -2.43 -15.73
C LEU A 100 1.20 -3.18 -16.52
N SER A 101 0.96 -4.45 -16.87
CA SER A 101 1.92 -5.25 -17.66
C SER A 101 2.19 -4.64 -19.04
N GLU A 102 1.16 -4.05 -19.66
CA GLU A 102 1.25 -3.40 -20.95
C GLU A 102 2.07 -2.11 -20.90
N ILE A 103 1.83 -1.26 -19.91
CA ILE A 103 2.63 -0.03 -19.75
C ILE A 103 4.10 -0.36 -19.52
N LEU A 104 4.38 -1.40 -18.73
CA LEU A 104 5.75 -1.86 -18.50
C LEU A 104 6.41 -2.32 -19.81
N TRP A 105 5.68 -3.07 -20.65
CA TRP A 105 6.15 -3.54 -21.96
C TRP A 105 6.34 -2.40 -22.98
N ILE A 106 5.41 -1.43 -23.06
CA ILE A 106 5.53 -0.24 -23.93
C ILE A 106 6.80 0.54 -23.57
N ASN A 107 7.15 0.59 -22.29
CA ASN A 107 8.33 1.31 -21.79
C ASN A 107 9.61 0.46 -21.73
N ARG A 108 9.62 -0.76 -22.28
CA ARG A 108 10.75 -1.70 -22.13
C ARG A 108 12.11 -1.13 -22.54
N ASP A 109 12.18 -0.45 -23.69
CA ASP A 109 13.46 0.08 -24.19
C ASP A 109 13.94 1.27 -23.35
N ARG A 110 13.00 2.06 -22.82
CA ARG A 110 13.31 3.13 -21.86
C ARG A 110 13.87 2.55 -20.57
N ILE A 111 13.25 1.50 -20.04
CA ILE A 111 13.72 0.84 -18.81
C ILE A 111 15.12 0.24 -19.02
N ARG A 112 15.37 -0.40 -20.17
CA ARG A 112 16.70 -0.92 -20.55
C ARG A 112 17.77 0.18 -20.56
N GLN A 113 17.40 1.39 -20.98
CA GLN A 113 18.28 2.56 -20.99
C GLN A 113 18.36 3.28 -19.62
N GLY A 114 17.71 2.76 -18.58
CA GLY A 114 17.65 3.40 -17.26
C GLY A 114 16.75 4.65 -17.21
N LEU A 115 15.93 4.89 -18.25
CA LEU A 115 15.06 6.05 -18.34
C LEU A 115 13.74 5.84 -17.56
N PRO A 116 13.12 6.91 -17.05
CA PRO A 116 11.82 6.83 -16.40
C PRO A 116 10.71 6.30 -17.31
N VAL A 117 9.81 5.50 -16.73
CA VAL A 117 8.57 5.01 -17.36
C VAL A 117 7.62 6.18 -17.60
N ARG A 118 7.14 6.32 -18.84
CA ARG A 118 6.10 7.30 -19.21
C ARG A 118 4.71 6.75 -18.90
N GLY A 119 3.80 7.64 -18.54
CA GLY A 119 2.41 7.30 -18.23
C GLY A 119 2.18 6.77 -16.82
N LEU A 120 3.23 6.64 -16.00
CA LEU A 120 3.11 6.24 -14.60
C LEU A 120 3.84 7.22 -13.68
N ARG A 121 3.19 7.56 -12.56
CA ARG A 121 3.84 8.28 -11.47
C ARG A 121 4.52 7.28 -10.55
N ARG A 122 5.81 7.05 -10.78
CA ARG A 122 6.64 6.16 -9.94
C ARG A 122 6.73 6.70 -8.52
N ILE A 123 6.62 5.80 -7.55
CA ILE A 123 6.85 6.05 -6.14
C ILE A 123 8.24 5.55 -5.78
N GLN A 124 8.98 6.39 -5.07
CA GLN A 124 10.21 5.96 -4.41
C GLN A 124 9.84 5.19 -3.14
N ILE A 125 10.28 3.93 -3.09
CA ILE A 125 10.15 3.10 -1.89
C ILE A 125 11.12 3.68 -0.84
N PRO A 126 10.63 4.08 0.34
CA PRO A 126 11.51 4.57 1.39
C PRO A 126 12.41 3.45 1.90
N ASP A 127 13.64 3.80 2.29
CA ASP A 127 14.49 2.89 3.06
C ASP A 127 13.92 2.67 4.48
N ALA A 128 14.58 1.82 5.27
CA ALA A 128 14.11 1.44 6.60
C ALA A 128 14.02 2.63 7.58
N GLU A 129 14.96 3.57 7.49
CA GLU A 129 15.01 4.77 8.35
C GLU A 129 13.89 5.74 7.95
N GLN A 130 13.77 6.05 6.67
CA GLN A 130 12.68 6.86 6.12
C GLN A 130 11.30 6.26 6.43
N GLN A 131 11.18 4.93 6.39
CA GLN A 131 9.94 4.24 6.74
C GLN A 131 9.62 4.40 8.23
N ALA A 132 10.62 4.30 9.11
CA ALA A 132 10.47 4.52 10.54
C ALA A 132 10.02 5.96 10.85
N ASP A 133 10.66 6.96 10.23
CA ASP A 133 10.31 8.38 10.40
C ASP A 133 8.89 8.71 9.92
N ARG A 134 8.51 8.17 8.75
CA ARG A 134 7.14 8.31 8.22
C ARG A 134 6.13 7.67 9.17
N ARG A 135 6.45 6.50 9.75
CA ARG A 135 5.59 5.82 10.72
C ARG A 135 5.45 6.64 12.01
N LEU A 136 6.55 7.17 12.54
CA LEU A 136 6.54 8.01 13.73
C LEU A 136 5.69 9.27 13.53
N THR A 137 5.87 9.95 12.39
CA THR A 137 5.09 11.14 12.03
C THR A 137 3.59 10.82 11.95
N SER A 138 3.25 9.71 11.28
CA SER A 138 1.87 9.25 11.15
C SER A 138 1.24 8.88 12.50
N LEU A 139 1.99 8.17 13.35
CA LEU A 139 1.55 7.82 14.71
C LEU A 139 1.28 9.06 15.55
N ARG A 140 2.21 10.03 15.55
CA ARG A 140 2.04 11.29 16.26
C ARG A 140 0.79 12.04 15.80
N HIS A 141 0.59 12.16 14.48
CA HIS A 141 -0.59 12.80 13.92
C HIS A 141 -1.89 12.08 14.35
N ASN A 142 -1.93 10.76 14.20
CA ASN A 142 -3.10 9.95 14.54
C ASN A 142 -3.43 10.02 16.03
N VAL A 143 -2.45 9.89 16.91
CA VAL A 143 -2.63 10.00 18.36
C VAL A 143 -3.16 11.38 18.74
N GLY A 144 -2.66 12.46 18.13
CA GLY A 144 -3.19 13.80 18.36
C GLY A 144 -4.66 13.95 17.94
N ARG A 145 -5.04 13.35 16.81
CA ARG A 145 -6.43 13.32 16.33
C ARG A 145 -7.33 12.50 17.26
N GLU A 146 -6.90 11.33 17.69
CA GLU A 146 -7.65 10.48 18.62
C GLU A 146 -7.80 11.13 20.00
N LEU A 147 -6.75 11.78 20.51
CA LEU A 147 -6.83 12.58 21.74
C LEU A 147 -7.89 13.68 21.61
N THR A 148 -7.91 14.39 20.49
CA THR A 148 -8.89 15.45 20.23
C THR A 148 -10.31 14.89 20.18
N ARG A 149 -10.51 13.76 19.49
CA ARG A 149 -11.81 13.05 19.42
C ARG A 149 -12.29 12.64 20.81
N CYS A 150 -11.43 12.00 21.58
CA CYS A 150 -11.73 11.57 22.95
C CYS A 150 -12.13 12.76 23.84
N VAL A 151 -11.37 13.87 23.79
CA VAL A 151 -11.71 15.10 24.53
C VAL A 151 -13.06 15.65 24.11
N ASN A 152 -13.37 15.68 22.81
CA ASN A 152 -14.66 16.17 22.33
C ASN A 152 -15.82 15.25 22.73
N TRP A 153 -15.60 13.93 22.77
CA TRP A 153 -16.55 12.96 23.31
C TRP A 153 -16.84 13.21 24.78
N ILE A 154 -15.81 13.40 25.60
CA ILE A 154 -15.98 13.73 27.03
C ILE A 154 -16.78 15.03 27.17
N LYS A 155 -16.43 16.08 26.42
CA LYS A 155 -17.21 17.34 26.44
C LYS A 155 -18.67 17.14 26.07
N ALA A 156 -18.96 16.31 25.06
CA ALA A 156 -20.32 16.03 24.65
C ALA A 156 -21.12 15.35 25.77
N VAL A 157 -20.51 14.42 26.52
CA VAL A 157 -21.12 13.81 27.71
C VAL A 157 -21.35 14.87 28.79
N LEU A 158 -20.33 15.66 29.14
CA LEU A 158 -20.46 16.70 30.18
C LEU A 158 -21.57 17.73 29.87
N ARG A 159 -21.68 18.14 28.60
CA ARG A 159 -22.76 19.06 28.15
C ARG A 159 -24.13 18.43 28.24
N ARG A 160 -24.26 17.13 27.92
CA ARG A 160 -25.53 16.41 28.04
C ARG A 160 -26.05 16.42 29.48
N HIS A 161 -25.14 16.39 30.46
CA HIS A 161 -25.47 16.47 31.89
C HIS A 161 -25.37 17.91 32.46
N ASN A 162 -25.12 18.92 31.63
CA ASN A 162 -24.98 20.33 32.01
C ASN A 162 -23.92 20.64 33.09
N ILE A 163 -22.83 19.88 33.13
CA ILE A 163 -21.76 20.01 34.14
C ILE A 163 -20.41 20.46 33.57
N GLU A 164 -20.31 20.72 32.25
CA GLU A 164 -19.04 21.18 31.64
C GLU A 164 -18.52 22.47 32.30
N GLN A 165 -19.44 23.34 32.72
CA GLN A 165 -19.15 24.61 33.41
C GLN A 165 -18.54 24.47 34.81
N GLU A 166 -18.72 23.32 35.46
CA GLU A 166 -18.15 23.03 36.77
C GLU A 166 -16.69 22.56 36.68
N CYS A 167 -16.18 22.33 35.47
CA CYS A 167 -14.80 21.92 35.26
C CYS A 167 -13.85 22.98 35.82
N PRO A 168 -12.92 22.62 36.74
CA PRO A 168 -12.07 23.57 37.46
C PRO A 168 -11.02 24.25 36.58
N THR A 169 -10.94 23.90 35.29
CA THR A 169 -9.98 24.47 34.35
C THR A 169 -10.57 24.58 32.95
N LYS A 170 -10.05 25.50 32.12
CA LYS A 170 -10.46 25.64 30.71
C LYS A 170 -10.13 24.42 29.82
N LYS A 171 -9.13 23.61 30.19
CA LYS A 171 -8.64 22.47 29.40
C LYS A 171 -8.81 21.16 30.15
N LEU A 172 -9.60 20.24 29.58
CA LEU A 172 -9.81 18.89 30.14
C LEU A 172 -8.54 18.04 30.22
N GLN A 173 -7.47 18.41 29.52
CA GLN A 173 -6.23 17.62 29.52
C GLN A 173 -5.37 17.83 30.78
N THR A 174 -5.71 18.79 31.65
CA THR A 174 -4.92 19.07 32.86
C THR A 174 -5.09 18.00 33.93
N LYS A 175 -4.10 17.82 34.82
CA LYS A 175 -4.19 16.89 35.95
C LYS A 175 -5.41 17.17 36.83
N ARG A 176 -5.68 18.45 37.13
CA ARG A 176 -6.81 18.88 37.95
C ARG A 176 -8.17 18.57 37.31
N ALA A 177 -8.32 18.79 35.99
CA ALA A 177 -9.54 18.40 35.29
C ALA A 177 -9.77 16.89 35.29
N ARG A 178 -8.71 16.09 35.11
CA ARG A 178 -8.81 14.62 35.15
C ARG A 178 -9.19 14.10 36.54
N GLN A 179 -8.65 14.68 37.61
CA GLN A 179 -9.05 14.32 38.98
C GLN A 179 -10.51 14.66 39.25
N TRP A 180 -10.97 15.83 38.78
CA TRP A 180 -12.39 16.21 38.86
C TRP A 180 -13.28 15.23 38.09
N LEU A 181 -12.92 14.88 36.84
CA LEU A 181 -13.65 13.89 36.05
C LEU A 181 -13.79 12.54 36.78
N ASN A 182 -12.74 12.06 37.45
CA ASN A 182 -12.77 10.81 38.20
C ASN A 182 -13.70 10.85 39.44
N GLY A 183 -14.03 12.04 39.95
CA GLY A 183 -14.94 12.21 41.08
C GLY A 183 -16.41 12.36 40.67
N LEU A 184 -16.70 12.44 39.37
CA LEU A 184 -18.07 12.55 38.87
C LEU A 184 -18.77 11.19 38.94
N SER A 185 -19.97 11.16 39.51
CA SER A 185 -20.88 10.00 39.43
C SER A 185 -21.93 10.30 38.35
N LEU A 186 -21.63 9.91 37.10
CA LEU A 186 -22.48 10.11 35.91
C LEU A 186 -22.98 8.78 35.36
#